data_AF-A0A7K0T6U5-F1
#
_entry.id   AF-A0A7K0T6U5-F1
#
_cell.length_a   1.000
_cell.length_b   1.000
_cell.length_c   1.000
_cell.angle_alpha   90.00
_cell.angle_beta   90.00
_cell.angle_gamma   90.00
#
_symmetry.space_group_name_H-M   'P 1'
#
loop_
_entity.id
_entity.type
_entity.pdbx_description
1 polymer ?
#
loop_
_entity_poly.entity_id
_entity_poly.type
_entity_poly.pdbx_seq_one_letter_code
_entity_poly.pdbx_strand_id
1 'polypeptide(L)'
;ELAVAEAKSLCGGCPVRAQCLEGALSRKEPAGVWGGELFEDGRVISRKRKAGRPTAIEVAAREVSAPIQTITVQLEVASPTSSGSEREESAA
;
A
#
# COMPACT_ATOMS: atom_id res chain seq x y z
N GLU A 1 -11.81 -8.58 3.42
CA GLU A 1 -11.87 -10.06 3.43
C GLU A 1 -12.87 -10.60 4.43
N LEU A 2 -12.89 -10.05 5.65
CA LEU A 2 -13.80 -10.46 6.72
C LEU A 2 -15.27 -10.59 6.25
N ALA A 3 -15.78 -9.58 5.55
CA ALA A 3 -17.17 -9.58 5.09
C ALA A 3 -17.54 -10.74 4.15
N VAL A 4 -16.61 -11.21 3.31
CA VAL A 4 -16.87 -12.36 2.41
C VAL A 4 -16.86 -13.66 3.21
N ALA A 5 -15.89 -13.82 4.11
CA ALA A 5 -15.79 -15.01 4.95
C ALA A 5 -17.02 -15.14 5.86
N GLU A 6 -17.46 -14.03 6.46
CA GLU A 6 -18.66 -13.95 7.29
C GLU A 6 -19.92 -14.32 6.50
N ALA A 7 -20.12 -13.75 5.31
CA ALA A 7 -21.24 -14.11 4.44
C ALA A 7 -21.24 -15.60 4.06
N LYS A 8 -20.06 -16.18 3.78
CA LYS A 8 -19.94 -17.63 3.52
C LYS A 8 -20.29 -18.46 4.76
N SER A 9 -19.88 -18.03 5.96
CA SER A 9 -20.23 -18.72 7.22
C SER A 9 -21.73 -18.77 7.47
N LEU A 10 -22.47 -17.70 7.14
CA LEU A 10 -23.94 -17.67 7.26
C LEU A 10 -24.63 -18.72 6.38
N CYS A 11 -23.99 -19.14 5.29
CA CYS A 11 -24.55 -20.17 4.41
C CYS A 11 -24.44 -21.60 4.99
N GLY A 12 -23.64 -21.84 6.03
CA GLY A 12 -23.31 -23.19 6.52
C GLY A 12 -24.51 -24.02 7.01
N GLY A 13 -25.53 -23.37 7.60
CA GLY A 13 -26.76 -24.01 8.09
C GLY A 13 -27.99 -23.78 7.21
N CYS A 14 -27.84 -23.19 6.02
CA CYS A 14 -28.97 -22.79 5.20
C CYS A 14 -29.58 -24.01 4.46
N PRO A 15 -30.87 -24.34 4.67
CA PRO A 15 -31.50 -25.52 4.06
C PRO A 15 -31.63 -25.41 2.53
N VAL A 16 -31.63 -24.19 2.00
CA VAL A 16 -31.77 -23.91 0.56
C VAL A 16 -30.43 -23.60 -0.11
N ARG A 17 -29.29 -23.85 0.56
CA ARG A 17 -27.94 -23.52 0.05
C ARG A 17 -27.72 -24.03 -1.38
N ALA A 18 -28.07 -25.29 -1.66
CA ALA A 18 -27.89 -25.89 -2.98
C ALA A 18 -28.77 -25.22 -4.05
N GLN A 19 -30.04 -24.97 -3.75
CA GLN A 19 -30.97 -24.29 -4.68
C GLN A 19 -30.56 -22.83 -4.92
N CYS A 20 -30.06 -22.16 -3.88
CA CYS A 20 -29.51 -20.81 -3.97
C CYS A 20 -28.30 -20.75 -4.90
N LEU A 21 -27.37 -21.72 -4.77
CA LEU A 21 -26.21 -21.82 -5.65
C LEU A 21 -26.62 -22.11 -7.11
N GLU A 22 -27.51 -23.07 -7.32
CA GLU A 22 -28.03 -23.40 -8.66
C GLU A 22 -28.71 -22.21 -9.32
N GLY A 23 -29.57 -21.51 -8.57
CA GLY A 23 -30.23 -20.30 -9.06
C GLY A 23 -29.23 -19.19 -9.42
N ALA A 24 -28.16 -19.03 -8.64
CA ALA A 24 -27.13 -18.04 -8.91
C ALA A 24 -26.31 -18.37 -10.17
N LEU A 25 -26.00 -19.66 -10.38
CA LEU A 25 -25.34 -20.14 -11.59
C LEU A 25 -26.21 -19.93 -12.83
N SER A 26 -27.50 -20.29 -12.74
CA SER A 26 -28.47 -20.12 -13.83
C SER A 26 -28.62 -18.66 -14.26
N ARG A 27 -28.70 -17.73 -13.30
CA ARG A 27 -28.85 -16.29 -13.55
C ARG A 27 -27.52 -15.58 -13.87
N LYS A 28 -26.38 -16.26 -13.73
CA LYS A 28 -25.04 -15.67 -13.82
C LYS A 28 -24.92 -14.44 -12.92
N GLU A 29 -25.26 -14.61 -11.64
CA GLU A 29 -25.24 -13.52 -10.67
C GLU A 29 -23.92 -12.74 -10.75
N PRO A 30 -23.96 -11.42 -10.96
CA PRO A 30 -22.78 -10.65 -11.35
C PRO A 30 -21.73 -10.59 -10.24
N ALA A 31 -22.16 -10.61 -8.97
CA ALA A 31 -21.26 -10.59 -7.83
C ALA A 31 -21.93 -11.07 -6.55
N GLY A 32 -21.13 -11.32 -5.52
CA GLY A 32 -21.58 -11.56 -4.15
C GLY A 32 -21.49 -13.02 -3.72
N VAL A 33 -21.91 -13.31 -2.49
CA VAL A 33 -21.90 -14.67 -1.95
C VAL A 33 -23.27 -15.32 -2.15
N TRP A 34 -23.29 -16.46 -2.84
CA TRP A 34 -24.50 -17.22 -3.15
C TRP A 34 -24.27 -18.70 -2.85
N GLY A 35 -25.11 -19.30 -2.00
CA GLY A 35 -24.97 -20.71 -1.61
C GLY A 35 -23.61 -21.09 -1.00
N GLY A 36 -22.89 -20.12 -0.43
CA GLY A 36 -21.53 -20.30 0.14
C GLY A 36 -20.39 -20.07 -0.84
N GLU A 37 -20.68 -19.80 -2.12
CA GLU A 37 -19.69 -19.49 -3.14
C GLU A 37 -19.62 -18.00 -3.44
N LEU A 38 -18.44 -17.48 -3.78
CA LEU A 38 -18.26 -16.07 -4.14
C LEU A 38 -18.31 -15.93 -5.66
N PHE A 39 -19.10 -15.00 -6.16
CA PHE A 39 -19.24 -14.67 -7.57
C PHE A 39 -18.55 -13.36 -7.93
N GLU A 40 -17.99 -13.32 -9.14
CA GLU A 40 -17.48 -12.13 -9.82
C GLU A 40 -17.65 -12.35 -11.34
N ASP A 41 -18.26 -11.39 -12.03
CA ASP A 41 -18.60 -11.45 -13.46
C ASP A 41 -19.36 -12.72 -13.86
N GLY A 42 -20.29 -13.17 -13.00
CA GLY A 42 -21.08 -14.37 -13.24
C GLY A 42 -20.33 -15.68 -13.04
N ARG A 43 -19.12 -15.66 -12.48
CA ARG A 43 -18.27 -16.84 -12.26
C ARG A 43 -17.93 -17.01 -10.79
N VAL A 44 -17.84 -18.26 -10.36
CA VAL A 44 -17.36 -18.58 -9.01
C VAL A 44 -15.86 -18.34 -8.92
N ILE A 45 -15.45 -17.60 -7.91
CA ILE A 45 -14.07 -17.31 -7.57
C ILE A 45 -13.79 -17.71 -6.12
N SER A 46 -12.56 -18.15 -5.84
CA SER A 46 -12.20 -18.56 -4.47
C SER A 46 -12.12 -17.35 -3.53
N ARG A 47 -11.63 -16.22 -4.04
CA ARG A 47 -11.40 -14.98 -3.30
C ARG A 47 -11.34 -13.78 -4.23
N LYS A 48 -11.88 -12.63 -3.80
CA LYS A 48 -11.74 -11.36 -4.51
C LYS A 48 -10.28 -10.92 -4.53
N ARG A 49 -9.72 -10.69 -5.72
CA ARG A 49 -8.37 -10.14 -5.82
C ARG A 49 -8.36 -8.73 -5.23
N LYS A 50 -7.31 -8.41 -4.46
CA LYS A 50 -7.04 -7.01 -4.10
C LYS A 50 -6.75 -6.24 -5.40
N ALA A 51 -7.07 -4.96 -5.41
CA ALA A 51 -6.74 -4.10 -6.54
C ALA A 51 -5.24 -4.21 -6.84
N GLY A 52 -4.88 -4.41 -8.11
CA GLY A 52 -3.48 -4.63 -8.51
C GLY A 52 -2.60 -3.40 -8.29
N ARG A 53 -3.18 -2.19 -8.35
CA ARG A 53 -2.50 -0.97 -7.95
C ARG A 53 -2.56 -0.88 -6.43
N PRO A 54 -1.40 -0.89 -5.72
CA PRO A 54 -1.38 -0.66 -4.29
C PRO A 54 -1.95 0.73 -3.99
N THR A 55 -2.72 0.83 -2.91
CA THR A 55 -3.24 2.11 -2.46
C THR A 55 -2.08 3.01 -2.02
N ALA A 56 -2.27 4.33 -2.08
CA ALA A 56 -1.23 5.28 -1.62
C ALA A 56 -0.81 5.00 -0.16
N ILE A 57 -1.73 4.52 0.68
CA ILE A 57 -1.44 4.08 2.05
C ILE A 57 -0.55 2.83 2.06
N GLU A 58 -0.82 1.83 1.22
CA GLU A 58 0.03 0.64 1.11
C GLU A 58 1.43 0.98 0.53
N VAL A 59 1.52 1.95 -0.38
CA VAL A 59 2.80 2.45 -0.92
C VAL A 59 3.58 3.16 0.18
N ALA A 60 2.97 4.13 0.87
CA ALA A 60 3.60 4.85 1.96
C ALA A 60 4.05 3.91 3.10
N ALA A 61 3.24 2.90 3.44
CA ALA A 61 3.61 1.90 4.44
C ALA A 61 4.86 1.08 4.04
N ARG A 62 5.07 0.80 2.74
CA ARG A 62 6.32 0.17 2.26
C ARG A 62 7.51 1.12 2.34
N GLU A 63 7.32 2.40 1.99
CA GLU A 63 8.42 3.39 1.99
C GLU A 63 8.88 3.76 3.40
N VAL A 64 7.96 3.86 4.37
CA VAL A 64 8.28 4.18 5.77
C VAL A 64 9.14 3.09 6.44
N SER A 65 9.17 1.85 5.91
CA SER A 65 10.06 0.80 6.40
C SER A 65 11.52 0.98 5.97
N ALA A 66 11.81 1.83 4.98
CA ALA A 66 13.18 2.07 4.55
C ALA A 66 13.86 3.07 5.51
N PRO A 67 15.12 2.82 5.94
CA PRO A 67 15.82 3.76 6.81
C PRO A 67 16.09 5.06 6.04
N ILE A 68 15.56 6.17 6.56
CA ILE A 68 15.84 7.51 6.01
C ILE A 68 17.30 7.82 6.30
N GLN A 69 18.13 7.90 5.26
CA GLN A 69 19.52 8.32 5.41
C GLN A 69 19.56 9.84 5.59
N THR A 70 19.91 10.30 6.80
CA THR A 70 20.18 11.71 7.03
C THR A 70 21.53 12.07 6.42
N ILE A 71 21.50 12.93 5.39
CA ILE A 71 22.71 13.50 4.81
C ILE A 71 23.22 14.60 5.74
N THR A 72 24.36 14.37 6.39
CA THR A 72 25.07 15.41 7.16
C THR A 72 26.03 16.15 6.24
N VAL A 73 25.78 17.45 6.03
CA VAL A 73 26.70 18.32 5.29
C VAL A 73 27.71 18.91 6.27
N GLN A 74 29.00 18.70 6.02
CA GLN A 74 30.07 19.36 6.76
C GLN A 74 30.26 20.76 6.18
N LEU A 75 29.95 21.78 6.97
CA LEU A 75 30.28 23.17 6.63
C LEU A 75 31.63 23.51 7.26
N GLU A 76 32.69 23.44 6.47
CA GLU A 76 34.00 23.94 6.88
C GLU A 76 34.02 25.46 6.76
N VAL A 77 33.93 26.14 7.91
CA VAL A 77 34.18 27.58 8.00
C VAL A 77 35.68 27.83 7.89
N ALA A 78 36.12 28.36 6.75
CA ALA A 78 37.49 28.83 6.59
C ALA A 78 37.79 29.94 7.62
N SER A 79 38.79 29.71 8.46
CA SER A 79 39.22 30.68 9.48
C SER A 79 39.77 31.96 8.84
N PRO A 80 39.53 33.16 9.41
CA PRO A 80 40.10 34.39 8.89
C PRO A 80 41.62 34.42 9.17
N THR A 81 42.43 34.49 8.11
CA THR A 81 43.85 34.80 8.26
C THR A 81 43.99 36.27 8.67
N SER A 82 44.12 36.53 9.97
CA SER A 82 44.69 37.78 10.45
C SER A 82 46.21 37.71 10.33
N SER A 83 46.76 38.40 9.33
CA SER A 83 48.16 38.83 9.34
C SER A 83 48.24 40.14 8.59
N GLY A 84 47.89 41.21 9.31
CA GLY A 84 48.42 42.53 9.02
C GLY A 84 49.76 42.69 9.72
N SER A 85 50.78 43.08 8.98
CA SER A 85 51.89 43.89 9.49
C SER A 85 52.40 44.76 8.34
N GLU A 86 52.09 46.04 8.46
CA GLU A 86 52.51 47.14 7.62
C GLU A 86 54.02 47.45 7.80
N ARG A 87 54.58 48.14 6.79
CA ARG A 87 55.75 49.05 6.77
C ARG A 87 57.12 48.52 6.32
N GLU A 88 57.58 49.04 5.18
CA GLU A 88 58.87 49.74 4.94
C GLU A 88 58.77 50.34 3.51
N GLU A 89 58.47 51.63 3.30
CA GLU A 89 59.34 52.82 3.34
C GLU A 89 60.75 52.62 2.75
N SER A 90 60.97 53.03 1.50
CA SER A 90 61.74 54.26 1.20
C SER A 90 62.12 54.32 -0.28
N ALA A 91 61.85 55.49 -0.86
CA ALA A 91 62.33 55.93 -2.15
C ALA A 91 63.85 56.24 -2.11
N ALA A 92 64.53 55.97 -3.21
CA ALA A 92 65.56 56.80 -3.85
C ALA A 92 66.12 56.07 -5.09
#